data_AF-A0A3D5JDK4-F1
#
_entry.id   AF-A0A3D5JDK4-F1
#
_cell.length_a   1.000
_cell.length_b   1.000
_cell.length_c   1.000
_cell.angle_alpha   90.00
_cell.angle_beta   90.00
_cell.angle_gamma   90.00
#
_symmetry.space_group_name_H-M   'P 1'
#
loop_
_entity.id
_entity.type
_entity.pdbx_description
1 polymer ?
#
loop_
_entity_poly.entity_id
_entity_poly.type
_entity_poly.pdbx_seq_one_letter_code
_entity_poly.pdbx_strand_id
1 'polypeptide(L)'
;MVLLGAGGNVAADSSDEAQGNGGPDLRFPMTAEAASYWQYVSDGVMGGVSRGSLSFGDDNGVGFARLTGDVSTANNGGFIQLRAGISFGALEDGGASLTGIRIRARGNGEPYFIHLRTTDNRRPWHYYAARFATGDEWQDISLNFNGFRHSAGMAPDRPQPQDIVSIGIVAYGRDHRADLSVAEISFY
;
A
#
# COMPACT_ATOMS: atom_id res chain seq x y z
N MET A 1 4.09 -5.76 39.85
CA MET A 1 3.39 -6.67 40.78
C MET A 1 3.37 -8.04 40.13
N VAL A 2 4.17 -8.97 40.65
CA VAL A 2 4.36 -10.33 40.14
C VAL A 2 3.39 -11.25 40.87
N LEU A 3 2.79 -12.21 40.16
CA LEU A 3 2.27 -13.43 40.78
C LEU A 3 2.77 -14.65 39.98
N LEU A 4 3.51 -15.50 40.68
CA LEU A 4 4.04 -16.79 40.27
C LEU A 4 2.98 -17.88 40.55
N GLY A 5 2.79 -18.78 39.60
CA GLY A 5 2.22 -20.12 39.83
C GLY A 5 3.29 -21.15 39.46
N ALA A 6 3.68 -21.98 40.42
CA ALA A 6 4.74 -22.97 40.28
C ALA A 6 4.18 -24.38 40.05
N GLY A 7 4.86 -25.17 39.21
CA GLY A 7 5.10 -26.59 39.48
C GLY A 7 4.89 -27.57 38.31
N GLY A 8 6.00 -28.04 37.72
CA GLY A 8 6.13 -29.41 37.20
C GLY A 8 6.79 -29.61 35.83
N ASN A 9 8.13 -29.72 35.78
CA ASN A 9 8.93 -30.29 34.67
C ASN A 9 8.75 -31.83 34.59
N VAL A 10 8.89 -32.54 33.47
CA VAL A 10 10.09 -33.02 32.71
C VAL A 10 9.50 -33.80 31.49
N ALA A 11 9.97 -33.83 30.24
CA ALA A 11 11.29 -33.94 29.63
C ALA A 11 11.29 -33.35 28.21
N ALA A 12 12.49 -33.01 27.75
CA ALA A 12 12.79 -32.58 26.39
C ALA A 12 12.47 -33.66 25.34
N ASP A 13 11.82 -33.24 24.25
CA ASP A 13 12.12 -33.76 22.92
C ASP A 13 12.27 -32.57 21.97
N SER A 14 13.48 -32.44 21.46
CA SER A 14 13.95 -31.41 20.56
C SER A 14 13.68 -31.87 19.13
N SER A 15 12.71 -31.25 18.47
CA SER A 15 12.70 -31.16 17.01
C SER A 15 12.57 -29.69 16.60
N ASP A 16 13.72 -29.23 16.13
CA ASP A 16 14.06 -27.96 15.52
C ASP A 16 13.20 -27.74 14.26
N GLU A 17 12.15 -26.92 14.35
CA GLU A 17 11.50 -26.36 13.16
C GLU A 17 12.15 -25.01 12.84
N ALA A 18 13.14 -25.13 11.97
CA ALA A 18 13.81 -24.12 11.15
C ALA A 18 13.25 -22.69 11.27
N GLN A 19 14.03 -21.83 11.92
CA GLN A 19 13.99 -20.39 11.66
C GLN A 19 14.36 -20.15 10.19
N GLY A 20 13.33 -19.99 9.36
CA GLY A 20 13.47 -19.43 8.02
C GLY A 20 14.01 -18.02 8.15
N ASN A 21 15.15 -17.78 7.52
CA ASN A 21 15.89 -16.53 7.49
C ASN A 21 15.11 -15.45 6.70
N GLY A 22 14.02 -14.94 7.28
CA GLY A 22 13.16 -13.91 6.69
C GLY A 22 13.33 -12.60 7.44
N GLY A 23 13.74 -11.54 6.74
CA GLY A 23 13.62 -10.18 7.27
C GLY A 23 12.17 -9.87 7.67
N PRO A 24 11.92 -8.82 8.46
CA PRO A 24 10.57 -8.48 8.90
C PRO A 24 9.70 -8.13 7.68
N ASP A 25 8.70 -8.94 7.37
CA ASP A 25 7.58 -8.53 6.51
C ASP A 25 6.95 -7.30 7.15
N LEU A 26 7.13 -6.11 6.56
CA LEU A 26 6.55 -4.88 7.04
C LEU A 26 5.09 -4.81 6.60
N ARG A 27 4.17 -5.24 7.46
CA ARG A 27 2.73 -5.37 7.14
C ARG A 27 1.91 -4.21 7.69
N PHE A 28 0.98 -3.74 6.87
CA PHE A 28 0.07 -2.63 7.14
C PHE A 28 -1.37 -3.09 6.84
N PRO A 29 -2.04 -3.77 7.78
CA PRO A 29 -3.44 -4.18 7.62
C PRO A 29 -4.37 -2.96 7.67
N MET A 30 -5.44 -2.99 6.88
CA MET A 30 -6.41 -1.91 6.73
C MET A 30 -7.54 -2.05 7.76
N THR A 31 -7.18 -1.97 9.04
CA THR A 31 -8.14 -2.04 10.16
C THR A 31 -8.85 -0.69 10.38
N ALA A 32 -9.83 -0.66 11.29
CA ALA A 32 -10.50 0.59 11.65
C ALA A 32 -9.53 1.64 12.23
N GLU A 33 -8.52 1.20 12.99
CA GLU A 33 -7.46 2.07 13.53
C GLU A 33 -6.61 2.69 12.40
N ALA A 34 -6.50 1.98 11.28
CA ALA A 34 -5.75 2.44 10.12
C ALA A 34 -6.34 3.69 9.48
N ALA A 35 -7.63 3.92 9.64
CA ALA A 35 -8.31 5.11 9.13
C ALA A 35 -7.68 6.43 9.61
N SER A 36 -6.96 6.42 10.73
CA SER A 36 -6.30 7.61 11.28
C SER A 36 -5.11 8.12 10.46
N TYR A 37 -4.48 7.28 9.64
CA TYR A 37 -3.29 7.63 8.84
C TYR A 37 -3.48 7.49 7.32
N TRP A 38 -4.64 7.02 6.87
CA TRP A 38 -5.01 6.99 5.45
C TRP A 38 -5.89 8.19 5.08
N GLN A 39 -5.51 8.87 4.01
CA GLN A 39 -6.19 10.09 3.54
C GLN A 39 -6.81 9.87 2.16
N TYR A 40 -8.07 10.26 2.01
CA TYR A 40 -8.69 10.40 0.71
C TYR A 40 -8.20 11.68 0.01
N VAL A 41 -7.84 11.58 -1.27
CA VAL A 41 -7.45 12.73 -2.10
C VAL A 41 -8.05 12.56 -3.50
N SER A 42 -8.41 13.66 -4.15
CA SER A 42 -8.90 13.70 -5.53
C SER A 42 -8.28 14.86 -6.30
N ASP A 43 -8.50 14.88 -7.61
CA ASP A 43 -8.08 15.95 -8.51
C ASP A 43 -8.84 17.29 -8.34
N GLY A 44 -9.83 17.34 -7.43
CA GLY A 44 -10.70 18.52 -7.27
C GLY A 44 -9.97 19.83 -6.95
N VAL A 45 -8.83 19.77 -6.26
CA VAL A 45 -8.01 20.97 -5.95
C VAL A 45 -7.44 21.63 -7.22
N MET A 46 -7.25 20.85 -8.29
CA MET A 46 -6.75 21.33 -9.59
C MET A 46 -7.88 21.65 -10.58
N GLY A 47 -9.14 21.64 -10.14
CA GLY A 47 -10.31 21.88 -11.00
C GLY A 47 -10.87 20.62 -11.66
N GLY A 48 -10.27 19.46 -11.38
CA GLY A 48 -10.80 18.15 -11.78
C GLY A 48 -12.19 17.89 -11.18
N VAL A 49 -12.92 16.98 -11.79
CA VAL A 49 -14.32 16.68 -11.41
C VAL A 49 -14.51 15.25 -10.92
N SER A 50 -13.42 14.55 -10.60
CA SER A 50 -13.51 13.21 -10.00
C SER A 50 -14.11 13.31 -8.60
N ARG A 51 -15.00 12.37 -8.27
CA ARG A 51 -15.68 12.32 -6.96
C ARG A 51 -15.67 10.91 -6.43
N GLY A 52 -15.45 10.77 -5.13
CA GLY A 52 -15.36 9.48 -4.50
C GLY A 52 -15.29 9.57 -2.98
N SER A 53 -15.07 8.42 -2.38
CA SER A 53 -15.01 8.23 -0.94
C SER A 53 -13.99 7.16 -0.58
N LEU A 54 -13.41 7.31 0.61
CA LEU A 54 -12.64 6.29 1.30
C LEU A 54 -13.42 5.90 2.55
N SER A 55 -13.71 4.61 2.70
CA SER A 55 -14.34 4.04 3.90
C SER A 55 -13.56 2.85 4.41
N PHE A 56 -13.64 2.57 5.71
CA PHE A 56 -13.08 1.37 6.31
C PHE A 56 -14.20 0.43 6.74
N GLY A 57 -13.99 -0.87 6.59
CA GLY A 57 -14.97 -1.90 6.90
C GLY A 57 -14.31 -3.22 7.31
N ASP A 58 -15.15 -4.19 7.62
CA ASP A 58 -14.77 -5.57 7.92
C ASP A 58 -15.63 -6.51 7.07
N ASP A 59 -15.00 -7.55 6.52
CA ASP A 59 -15.66 -8.64 5.80
C ASP A 59 -15.20 -9.97 6.39
N ASN A 60 -16.03 -10.55 7.27
CA ASN A 60 -15.76 -11.83 7.94
C ASN A 60 -14.40 -11.85 8.68
N GLY A 61 -14.07 -10.76 9.40
CA GLY A 61 -12.82 -10.62 10.13
C GLY A 61 -11.65 -10.11 9.28
N VAL A 62 -11.88 -9.83 8.00
CA VAL A 62 -10.89 -9.16 7.13
C VAL A 62 -11.22 -7.66 7.10
N GLY A 63 -10.44 -6.88 7.84
CA GLY A 63 -10.48 -5.42 7.75
C GLY A 63 -10.06 -4.93 6.36
N PHE A 64 -10.73 -3.92 5.83
CA PHE A 64 -10.40 -3.33 4.53
C PHE A 64 -10.66 -1.82 4.46
N ALA A 65 -9.89 -1.15 3.60
CA ALA A 65 -10.16 0.18 3.09
C ALA A 65 -10.82 0.06 1.71
N ARG A 66 -11.93 0.74 1.48
CA ARG A 66 -12.66 0.77 0.20
C ARG A 66 -12.63 2.16 -0.41
N LEU A 67 -12.06 2.23 -1.61
CA LEU A 67 -12.02 3.41 -2.47
C LEU A 67 -13.08 3.25 -3.57
N THR A 68 -14.07 4.12 -3.57
CA THR A 68 -15.15 4.12 -4.56
C THR A 68 -15.38 5.50 -5.13
N GLY A 69 -15.73 5.60 -6.40
CA GLY A 69 -16.08 6.88 -7.00
C GLY A 69 -16.02 6.90 -8.52
N ASP A 70 -16.35 8.04 -9.11
CA ASP A 70 -16.22 8.30 -10.53
C ASP A 70 -14.95 9.11 -10.78
N VAL A 71 -14.08 8.58 -11.64
CA VAL A 71 -12.88 9.25 -12.13
C VAL A 71 -13.20 9.88 -13.47
N SER A 72 -12.81 11.14 -13.67
CA SER A 72 -12.95 11.85 -14.95
C SER A 72 -11.68 12.62 -15.28
N THR A 73 -11.25 12.51 -16.53
CA THR A 73 -10.11 13.24 -17.12
C THR A 73 -10.46 14.67 -17.55
N ALA A 74 -11.72 15.08 -17.39
CA ALA A 74 -12.14 16.46 -17.62
C ALA A 74 -11.36 17.44 -16.71
N ASN A 75 -11.14 18.66 -17.21
CA ASN A 75 -10.43 19.74 -16.50
C ASN A 75 -9.00 19.38 -16.05
N ASN A 76 -8.29 18.56 -16.83
CA ASN A 76 -6.95 18.06 -16.48
C ASN A 76 -6.94 17.25 -15.16
N GLY A 77 -8.08 16.67 -14.80
CA GLY A 77 -8.20 15.73 -13.70
C GLY A 77 -7.77 14.32 -14.10
N GLY A 78 -8.40 13.35 -13.46
CA GLY A 78 -8.25 11.93 -13.75
C GLY A 78 -7.80 11.12 -12.55
N PHE A 79 -8.09 11.51 -11.29
CA PHE A 79 -7.83 10.61 -10.17
C PHE A 79 -8.69 10.76 -8.91
N ILE A 80 -8.85 9.63 -8.23
CA ILE A 80 -9.11 9.52 -6.79
C ILE A 80 -8.06 8.59 -6.17
N GLN A 81 -7.70 8.82 -4.91
CA GLN A 81 -6.68 8.03 -4.22
C GLN A 81 -6.95 7.91 -2.72
N LEU A 82 -6.44 6.82 -2.14
CA LEU A 82 -6.07 6.77 -0.72
C LEU A 82 -4.55 6.84 -0.59
N ARG A 83 -4.06 7.59 0.40
CA ARG A 83 -2.63 7.83 0.61
C ARG A 83 -2.25 7.76 2.09
N ALA A 84 -1.07 7.23 2.37
CA ALA A 84 -0.44 7.28 3.69
C ALA A 84 1.03 7.73 3.59
N GLY A 85 1.55 8.24 4.70
CA GLY A 85 2.99 8.39 4.90
C GLY A 85 3.62 7.05 5.25
N ILE A 86 4.86 6.85 4.82
CA ILE A 86 5.66 5.66 5.13
C ILE A 86 7.04 6.08 5.60
N SER A 87 7.60 5.32 6.54
CA SER A 87 8.99 5.44 6.96
C SER A 87 9.54 4.06 7.29
N PHE A 88 10.73 3.78 6.75
CA PHE A 88 11.49 2.57 7.06
C PHE A 88 12.63 2.83 8.05
N GLY A 89 12.66 4.01 8.69
CA GLY A 89 13.76 4.40 9.59
C GLY A 89 13.91 3.53 10.85
N ALA A 90 12.95 2.64 11.13
CA ALA A 90 13.06 1.65 12.21
C ALA A 90 13.81 0.38 11.78
N LEU A 91 14.04 0.16 10.48
CA LEU A 91 14.85 -0.94 9.97
C LEU A 91 16.34 -0.59 10.03
N GLU A 92 17.20 -1.59 10.30
CA GLU A 92 18.64 -1.42 10.45
C GLU A 92 19.30 -0.85 9.18
N ASP A 93 18.82 -1.28 8.00
CA ASP A 93 19.29 -0.82 6.68
C ASP A 93 18.41 0.30 6.09
N GLY A 94 17.47 0.85 6.87
CA GLY A 94 16.50 1.84 6.40
C GLY A 94 15.58 1.34 5.29
N GLY A 95 15.41 0.02 5.13
CA GLY A 95 14.61 -0.60 4.07
C GLY A 95 15.35 -0.83 2.77
N ALA A 96 16.67 -0.61 2.70
CA ALA A 96 17.45 -0.77 1.48
C ALA A 96 17.42 -2.20 0.88
N SER A 97 17.17 -3.23 1.71
CA SER A 97 17.00 -4.63 1.29
C SER A 97 15.63 -4.95 0.69
N LEU A 98 14.64 -4.07 0.85
CA LEU A 98 13.29 -4.29 0.31
C LEU A 98 13.32 -4.32 -1.22
N THR A 99 12.60 -5.26 -1.80
CA THR A 99 12.55 -5.54 -3.24
C THR A 99 11.20 -5.20 -3.87
N GLY A 100 10.13 -5.10 -3.08
CA GLY A 100 8.82 -4.74 -3.60
C GLY A 100 7.72 -4.51 -2.57
N ILE A 101 6.50 -4.46 -3.10
CA ILE A 101 5.25 -4.27 -2.37
C ILE A 101 4.32 -5.42 -2.67
N ARG A 102 3.67 -5.97 -1.66
CA ARG A 102 2.53 -6.88 -1.82
C ARG A 102 1.25 -6.18 -1.37
N ILE A 103 0.17 -6.41 -2.11
CA ILE A 103 -1.14 -5.81 -1.86
C ILE A 103 -2.16 -6.94 -1.81
N ARG A 104 -2.93 -7.03 -0.74
CA ARG A 104 -4.12 -7.89 -0.69
C ARG A 104 -5.33 -7.06 -1.05
N ALA A 105 -5.92 -7.30 -2.23
CA ALA A 105 -7.01 -6.47 -2.75
C ALA A 105 -8.08 -7.28 -3.50
N ARG A 106 -9.27 -6.67 -3.64
CA ARG A 106 -10.33 -7.07 -4.59
C ARG A 106 -10.91 -5.81 -5.23
N GLY A 107 -11.50 -5.92 -6.40
CA GLY A 107 -12.09 -4.77 -7.08
C GLY A 107 -12.78 -5.14 -8.39
N ASN A 108 -13.40 -4.14 -8.99
CA ASN A 108 -14.28 -4.27 -10.15
C ASN A 108 -13.59 -4.56 -11.51
N GLY A 109 -12.40 -5.15 -11.52
CA GLY A 109 -11.67 -5.44 -12.76
C GLY A 109 -10.90 -4.26 -13.37
N GLU A 110 -11.08 -3.06 -12.84
CA GLU A 110 -10.44 -1.87 -13.40
C GLU A 110 -8.95 -1.76 -13.00
N PRO A 111 -8.13 -1.06 -13.81
CA PRO A 111 -6.73 -0.89 -13.49
C PRO A 111 -6.52 0.18 -12.42
N TYR A 112 -5.71 -0.17 -11.42
CA TYR A 112 -5.28 0.71 -10.35
C TYR A 112 -3.76 0.84 -10.35
N PHE A 113 -3.26 1.81 -9.61
CA PHE A 113 -1.85 2.11 -9.55
C PHE A 113 -1.37 2.28 -8.12
N ILE A 114 -0.16 1.82 -7.83
CA ILE A 114 0.60 2.30 -6.68
C ILE A 114 1.40 3.51 -7.12
N HIS A 115 1.22 4.63 -6.43
CA HIS A 115 2.06 5.81 -6.55
C HIS A 115 2.97 5.89 -5.33
N LEU A 116 4.28 5.90 -5.55
CA LEU A 116 5.29 6.12 -4.51
C LEU A 116 5.89 7.50 -4.66
N ARG A 117 6.07 8.18 -3.53
CA ARG A 117 6.89 9.39 -3.45
C ARG A 117 8.14 9.12 -2.65
N THR A 118 9.24 9.70 -3.11
CA THR A 118 10.52 9.63 -2.42
C THR A 118 10.94 11.00 -1.90
N THR A 119 11.97 11.03 -1.06
CA THR A 119 12.64 12.25 -0.59
C THR A 119 13.16 13.14 -1.74
N ASP A 120 13.57 12.56 -2.88
CA ASP A 120 14.04 13.29 -4.08
C ASP A 120 12.90 13.73 -5.02
N ASN A 121 11.62 13.64 -4.63
CA ASN A 121 10.53 14.22 -5.43
C ASN A 121 10.56 15.76 -5.33
N ARG A 122 11.47 16.38 -6.10
CA ARG A 122 11.73 17.84 -6.17
C ARG A 122 10.49 18.68 -6.50
N ARG A 123 9.47 18.06 -7.08
CA ARG A 123 8.19 18.67 -7.42
C ARG A 123 7.06 17.82 -6.84
N PRO A 124 5.98 18.45 -6.33
CA PRO A 124 4.92 17.73 -5.64
C PRO A 124 4.12 16.76 -6.53
N TRP A 125 4.20 16.91 -7.86
CA TRP A 125 3.57 16.03 -8.83
C TRP A 125 4.48 14.92 -9.36
N HIS A 126 5.74 14.83 -8.92
CA HIS A 126 6.56 13.66 -9.22
C HIS A 126 6.11 12.49 -8.35
N TYR A 127 6.12 11.30 -8.94
CA TYR A 127 5.89 10.01 -8.30
C TYR A 127 6.45 8.89 -9.17
N TYR A 128 6.66 7.73 -8.57
CA TYR A 128 6.86 6.46 -9.27
C TYR A 128 5.55 5.70 -9.32
N ALA A 129 5.23 5.09 -10.45
CA ALA A 129 3.99 4.34 -10.63
C ALA A 129 4.25 2.89 -11.03
N ALA A 130 3.46 1.97 -10.47
CA ALA A 130 3.27 0.62 -10.97
C ALA A 130 1.78 0.33 -11.09
N ARG A 131 1.38 -0.27 -12.21
CA ARG A 131 0.00 -0.67 -12.49
C ARG A 131 -0.26 -2.05 -11.90
N PHE A 132 -1.47 -2.25 -11.38
CA PHE A 132 -2.00 -3.55 -11.05
C PHE A 132 -3.48 -3.67 -11.45
N ALA A 133 -3.97 -4.90 -11.50
CA ALA A 133 -5.37 -5.22 -11.73
C ALA A 133 -5.91 -6.01 -10.55
N THR A 134 -7.23 -6.03 -10.41
CA THR A 134 -7.94 -6.80 -9.40
C THR A 134 -9.09 -7.56 -10.05
N GLY A 135 -9.67 -8.49 -9.33
CA GLY A 135 -10.93 -9.14 -9.65
C GLY A 135 -11.83 -9.12 -8.42
N ASP A 136 -13.01 -9.72 -8.54
CA ASP A 136 -14.06 -9.63 -7.52
C ASP A 136 -13.68 -10.32 -6.20
N GLU A 137 -12.71 -11.24 -6.25
CA GLU A 137 -12.20 -11.97 -5.10
C GLU A 137 -10.89 -11.39 -4.54
N TRP A 138 -10.66 -11.62 -3.25
CA TRP A 138 -9.41 -11.26 -2.58
C TRP A 138 -8.23 -11.99 -3.21
N GLN A 139 -7.21 -11.22 -3.59
CA GLN A 139 -5.98 -11.75 -4.15
C GLN A 139 -4.76 -10.97 -3.67
N ASP A 140 -3.62 -11.67 -3.63
CA ASP A 140 -2.34 -11.07 -3.30
C ASP A 140 -1.58 -10.71 -4.59
N ILE A 141 -1.23 -9.44 -4.72
CA ILE A 141 -0.57 -8.88 -5.90
C ILE A 141 0.81 -8.40 -5.49
N SER A 142 1.86 -8.88 -6.16
CA SER A 142 3.25 -8.49 -5.87
C SER A 142 3.80 -7.56 -6.95
N LEU A 143 4.37 -6.44 -6.53
CA LEU A 143 4.93 -5.38 -7.37
C LEU A 143 6.38 -5.13 -6.97
N ASN A 144 7.33 -5.65 -7.76
CA ASN A 144 8.75 -5.38 -7.57
C ASN A 144 9.06 -3.90 -7.87
N PHE A 145 9.95 -3.27 -7.10
CA PHE A 145 10.37 -1.89 -7.34
C PHE A 145 10.96 -1.66 -8.74
N ASN A 146 11.58 -2.68 -9.33
CA ASN A 146 12.07 -2.65 -10.72
C ASN A 146 10.94 -2.51 -11.77
N GLY A 147 9.70 -2.80 -11.40
CA GLY A 147 8.52 -2.61 -12.24
C GLY A 147 7.94 -1.19 -12.21
N PHE A 148 8.40 -0.35 -11.28
CA PHE A 148 7.94 1.04 -11.17
C PHE A 148 8.62 1.94 -12.18
N ARG A 149 7.94 3.01 -12.59
CA ARG A 149 8.48 4.04 -13.49
C ARG A 149 8.25 5.43 -12.95
N HIS A 150 9.26 6.29 -13.05
CA HIS A 150 9.12 7.71 -12.73
C HIS A 150 8.13 8.39 -13.71
N SER A 151 7.13 9.08 -13.17
CA SER A 151 6.08 9.81 -13.91
C SER A 151 6.60 10.75 -15.00
N ALA A 152 7.74 11.41 -14.76
CA ALA A 152 8.37 12.32 -15.72
C ALA A 152 9.45 11.66 -16.61
N GLY A 153 9.66 10.34 -16.54
CA GLY A 153 10.70 9.64 -17.31
C GLY A 153 12.13 10.04 -16.96
N MET A 154 12.36 10.51 -15.72
CA MET A 154 13.67 10.95 -15.23
C MET A 154 14.38 9.83 -14.47
N ALA A 155 15.70 9.96 -14.31
CA ALA A 155 16.49 9.10 -13.45
C ALA A 155 16.44 9.57 -11.98
N PRO A 156 16.50 8.65 -10.99
CA PRO A 156 16.44 7.20 -11.18
C PRO A 156 15.06 6.79 -11.71
N ASP A 157 15.03 5.78 -12.58
CA ASP A 157 13.80 5.34 -13.26
C ASP A 157 12.90 4.49 -12.35
N ARG A 158 13.50 3.87 -11.34
CA ARG A 158 12.88 3.11 -10.24
C ARG A 158 13.10 3.78 -8.87
N PRO A 159 12.17 3.62 -7.92
CA PRO A 159 12.35 4.15 -6.58
C PRO A 159 13.47 3.40 -5.85
N GLN A 160 14.26 4.12 -5.06
CA GLN A 160 15.11 3.51 -4.05
C GLN A 160 14.25 3.28 -2.79
N PRO A 161 14.17 2.05 -2.25
CA PRO A 161 13.27 1.72 -1.16
C PRO A 161 13.43 2.62 0.06
N GLN A 162 14.68 2.86 0.49
CA GLN A 162 15.01 3.67 1.66
C GLN A 162 14.61 5.14 1.54
N ASP A 163 14.35 5.62 0.32
CA ASP A 163 13.94 7.00 0.07
C ASP A 163 12.42 7.16 0.03
N ILE A 164 11.63 6.07 0.11
CA ILE A 164 10.17 6.12 0.04
C ILE A 164 9.60 6.78 1.31
N VAL A 165 8.78 7.81 1.11
CA VAL A 165 8.14 8.57 2.20
C VAL A 165 6.62 8.53 2.17
N SER A 166 6.03 8.10 1.05
CA SER A 166 4.58 8.00 0.92
C SER A 166 4.18 6.98 -0.12
N ILE A 167 3.08 6.29 0.17
CA ILE A 167 2.38 5.39 -0.74
C ILE A 167 0.97 5.89 -0.98
N GLY A 168 0.53 5.81 -2.23
CA GLY A 168 -0.85 6.01 -2.63
C GLY A 168 -1.33 4.85 -3.49
N ILE A 169 -2.58 4.46 -3.30
CA ILE A 169 -3.31 3.57 -4.21
C ILE A 169 -4.30 4.44 -4.97
N VAL A 170 -4.25 4.38 -6.30
CA VAL A 170 -4.84 5.41 -7.17
C VAL A 170 -5.65 4.78 -8.28
N ALA A 171 -6.88 5.25 -8.46
CA ALA A 171 -7.64 5.10 -9.69
C ALA A 171 -7.27 6.30 -10.58
N TYR A 172 -6.65 6.05 -11.75
CA TYR A 172 -5.90 7.09 -12.47
C TYR A 172 -6.06 7.05 -14.00
N GLY A 173 -6.05 8.23 -14.62
CA GLY A 173 -5.66 8.44 -16.02
C GLY A 173 -6.72 8.12 -17.07
N ARG A 174 -7.96 7.83 -16.67
CA ARG A 174 -9.08 7.59 -17.60
C ARG A 174 -10.43 7.75 -16.91
N ASP A 175 -11.47 7.94 -17.70
CA ASP A 175 -12.85 7.96 -17.23
C ASP A 175 -13.31 6.54 -16.86
N HIS A 176 -13.71 6.34 -15.60
CA HIS A 176 -14.24 5.06 -15.11
C HIS A 176 -14.82 5.18 -13.71
N ARG A 177 -15.57 4.15 -13.29
CA ARG A 177 -15.98 3.99 -11.91
C ARG A 177 -14.96 3.12 -11.17
N ALA A 178 -14.42 3.64 -10.08
CA ALA A 178 -13.56 2.92 -9.16
C ALA A 178 -14.41 2.20 -8.09
N ASP A 179 -14.05 0.97 -7.80
CA ASP A 179 -14.51 0.19 -6.65
C ASP A 179 -13.40 -0.81 -6.31
N LEU A 180 -12.56 -0.41 -5.35
CA LEU A 180 -11.39 -1.14 -4.91
C LEU A 180 -11.43 -1.31 -3.40
N SER A 181 -11.28 -2.53 -2.92
CA SER A 181 -11.04 -2.83 -1.50
C SER A 181 -9.63 -3.36 -1.30
N VAL A 182 -8.92 -2.84 -0.31
CA VAL A 182 -7.57 -3.25 0.07
C VAL A 182 -7.59 -3.69 1.53
N ALA A 183 -7.11 -4.90 1.81
CA ALA A 183 -7.06 -5.48 3.15
C ALA A 183 -5.69 -5.28 3.80
N GLU A 184 -4.62 -5.32 3.02
CA GLU A 184 -3.26 -5.20 3.53
C GLU A 184 -2.32 -4.66 2.45
N ILE A 185 -1.34 -3.88 2.89
CA ILE A 185 -0.13 -3.59 2.12
C ILE A 185 1.05 -4.14 2.92
N SER A 186 1.99 -4.79 2.25
CA SER A 186 3.25 -5.19 2.87
C SER A 186 4.46 -4.94 1.99
N PHE A 187 5.64 -4.89 2.60
CA PHE A 187 6.92 -4.77 1.92
C PHE A 187 7.78 -5.99 2.21
N TYR A 188 8.48 -6.46 1.18
CA TYR A 188 9.37 -7.63 1.19
C TYR A 188 10.64 -7.34 0.40
#